data_AF-A0A6A2XMK8-F1
#
_entry.id   AF-A0A6A2XMK8-F1
#
_cell.length_a   1.000
_cell.length_b   1.000
_cell.length_c   1.000
_cell.angle_alpha   90.00
_cell.angle_beta   90.00
_cell.angle_gamma   90.00
#
_symmetry.space_group_name_H-M   'P 1'
#
loop_
_entity.id
_entity.type
_entity.pdbx_description
1 polymer ?
#
loop_
_entity_poly.entity_id
_entity_poly.type
_entity_poly.pdbx_seq_one_letter_code
_entity_poly.pdbx_strand_id
1 'polypeptide(L)'
;MSIFPSCEVDNDFLEGVENRVLNSENSSRKSFLLADLALADDFTVNSSYGTTALTALIFGRLLMVANAGDCRAVLCRKGEAIDMSEDHRPIYPSKRMRVEELGGFIDNGHLNGVLPVSRALGDWDMKFPKGSSSPLIAEPEFRQHN
;
A
#
# COMPACT_ATOMS: atom_id res chain seq x y z
N MET A 1 -27.84 -42.70 -0.38
CA MET A 1 -28.54 -41.45 -0.77
C MET A 1 -28.10 -40.36 0.20
N SER A 2 -27.15 -39.51 -0.21
CA SER A 2 -26.81 -38.27 0.52
C SER A 2 -26.53 -37.20 -0.53
N ILE A 3 -27.53 -36.38 -0.80
CA ILE A 3 -27.41 -35.19 -1.64
C ILE A 3 -27.04 -34.07 -0.67
N PHE A 4 -25.76 -33.70 -0.61
CA PHE A 4 -25.38 -32.40 -0.09
C PHE A 4 -25.62 -31.40 -1.23
N PRO A 5 -26.40 -30.31 -1.04
CA PRO A 5 -26.52 -29.29 -2.06
C PRO A 5 -25.18 -28.56 -2.13
N SER A 6 -24.55 -28.55 -3.31
CA SER A 6 -23.51 -27.58 -3.63
C SER A 6 -24.13 -26.19 -3.51
N CYS A 7 -23.70 -25.41 -2.53
CA CYS A 7 -24.10 -24.02 -2.40
C CYS A 7 -23.46 -23.27 -3.58
N GLU A 8 -24.23 -23.07 -4.65
CA GLU A 8 -23.84 -22.16 -5.73
C GLU A 8 -23.72 -20.77 -5.10
N VAL A 9 -22.50 -20.22 -5.14
CA VAL A 9 -22.27 -18.84 -4.70
C VAL A 9 -22.88 -17.95 -5.77
N ASP A 10 -23.90 -17.19 -5.39
CA ASP A 10 -24.64 -16.32 -6.30
C ASP A 10 -23.70 -15.28 -6.94
N ASN A 11 -23.69 -15.18 -8.28
CA ASN A 11 -22.82 -14.26 -9.01
C ASN A 11 -23.07 -12.79 -8.61
N ASP A 12 -24.31 -12.44 -8.28
CA ASP A 12 -24.69 -11.12 -7.78
C ASP A 12 -24.07 -10.79 -6.41
N PHE A 13 -23.87 -11.81 -5.56
CA PHE A 13 -23.18 -11.66 -4.28
C PHE A 13 -21.68 -11.45 -4.49
N LEU A 14 -21.05 -12.20 -5.39
CA LEU A 14 -19.65 -12.04 -5.75
C LEU A 14 -19.39 -10.67 -6.37
N GLU A 15 -20.22 -10.23 -7.32
CA GLU A 15 -20.14 -8.90 -7.92
C GLU A 15 -20.39 -7.79 -6.89
N GLY A 16 -21.31 -8.00 -5.95
CA GLY A 16 -21.55 -7.09 -4.83
C GLY A 16 -20.39 -6.98 -3.84
N VAL A 17 -19.65 -8.08 -3.61
CA VAL A 17 -18.44 -8.10 -2.77
C VAL A 17 -17.26 -7.49 -3.52
N GLU A 18 -17.02 -7.85 -4.78
CA GLU A 18 -15.95 -7.29 -5.62
C GLU A 18 -16.09 -5.77 -5.76
N ASN A 19 -17.30 -5.27 -6.01
CA ASN A 19 -17.56 -3.83 -6.07
C ASN A 19 -17.25 -3.13 -4.74
N ARG A 20 -17.56 -3.76 -3.59
CA ARG A 20 -17.22 -3.19 -2.27
C ARG A 20 -15.72 -3.19 -2.00
N VAL A 21 -15.03 -4.25 -2.43
CA VAL A 21 -13.58 -4.38 -2.31
C VAL A 21 -12.89 -3.31 -3.16
N LEU A 22 -13.24 -3.20 -4.44
CA LEU A 22 -12.73 -2.16 -5.35
C LEU A 22 -12.98 -0.75 -4.81
N ASN A 23 -14.18 -0.50 -4.28
CA ASN A 23 -14.50 0.78 -3.64
C ASN A 23 -13.65 1.04 -2.39
N SER A 24 -13.35 0.01 -1.61
CA SER A 24 -12.54 0.13 -0.39
C SER A 24 -11.06 0.38 -0.71
N GLU A 25 -10.52 -0.28 -1.72
CA GLU A 25 -9.16 0.01 -2.19
C GLU A 25 -9.04 1.41 -2.78
N ASN A 26 -9.99 1.82 -3.63
CA ASN A 26 -10.01 3.17 -4.21
C ASN A 26 -10.12 4.24 -3.14
N SER A 27 -10.99 4.03 -2.14
CA SER A 27 -11.12 4.91 -0.97
C SER A 27 -9.79 5.00 -0.20
N SER A 28 -9.11 3.87 -0.01
CA SER A 28 -7.82 3.82 0.69
C SER A 28 -6.69 4.46 -0.12
N ARG A 29 -6.60 4.24 -1.43
CA ARG A 29 -5.65 4.96 -2.31
C ARG A 29 -5.88 6.46 -2.22
N LYS A 30 -7.14 6.89 -2.28
CA LYS A 30 -7.52 8.29 -2.15
C LYS A 30 -7.15 8.87 -0.79
N SER A 31 -7.33 8.12 0.31
CA SER A 31 -6.97 8.61 1.65
C SER A 31 -5.46 8.78 1.81
N PHE A 32 -4.65 7.84 1.31
CA PHE A 32 -3.19 7.98 1.29
C PHE A 32 -2.76 9.19 0.45
N LEU A 33 -3.32 9.36 -0.76
CA LEU A 33 -3.05 10.51 -1.60
C LEU A 33 -3.43 11.84 -0.92
N LEU A 34 -4.62 11.92 -0.31
CA LEU A 34 -5.07 13.13 0.36
C LEU A 34 -4.24 13.45 1.59
N ALA A 35 -3.85 12.45 2.37
CA ALA A 35 -2.95 12.63 3.51
C ALA A 35 -1.58 13.14 3.05
N ASP A 36 -1.04 12.58 1.97
CA ASP A 36 0.23 13.01 1.38
C ASP A 36 0.18 14.45 0.89
N LEU A 37 -0.88 14.81 0.16
CA LEU A 37 -1.11 16.17 -0.32
C LEU A 37 -1.31 17.16 0.84
N ALA A 38 -2.00 16.75 1.90
CA ALA A 38 -2.15 17.57 3.10
C ALA A 38 -0.79 17.87 3.77
N LEU A 39 0.12 16.88 3.83
CA LEU A 39 1.49 17.11 4.30
C LEU A 39 2.27 18.05 3.37
N ALA A 40 2.01 18.01 2.06
CA ALA A 40 2.63 18.90 1.09
C ALA A 40 2.21 20.38 1.27
N ASP A 41 0.96 20.58 1.66
CA ASP A 41 0.33 21.90 1.80
C ASP A 41 0.50 22.51 3.21
N ASP A 42 0.98 21.72 4.17
CA ASP A 42 1.27 22.18 5.53
C ASP A 42 2.69 22.76 5.64
N PHE A 43 2.79 24.09 5.51
CA PHE A 43 4.06 24.82 5.63
C PHE A 43 4.72 24.74 7.02
N THR A 44 4.03 24.20 8.04
CA THR A 44 4.62 23.97 9.37
C THR A 44 5.41 22.67 9.44
N VAL A 45 5.18 21.76 8.49
CA VAL A 45 5.88 20.49 8.35
C VAL A 45 7.07 20.68 7.40
N ASN A 46 8.24 20.21 7.80
CA ASN A 46 9.40 20.23 6.90
C ASN A 46 9.18 19.25 5.74
N SER A 47 9.51 19.66 4.51
CA SER A 47 9.37 18.82 3.31
C SER A 47 10.19 17.54 3.37
N SER A 48 11.26 17.49 4.16
CA SER A 48 12.10 16.30 4.38
C SER A 48 11.56 15.37 5.47
N TYR A 49 10.36 15.63 6.00
CA TYR A 49 9.70 14.76 6.96
C TYR A 49 8.71 13.87 6.24
N GLY A 50 8.83 12.58 6.49
CA GLY A 50 7.91 11.58 6.01
C GLY A 50 7.65 10.49 7.03
N THR A 51 6.70 9.64 6.70
CA THR A 51 6.33 8.49 7.50
C THR A 51 5.91 7.33 6.61
N THR A 52 6.20 6.13 7.08
CA THR A 52 5.55 4.92 6.58
C THR A 52 4.10 4.88 7.07
N ALA A 53 3.25 4.18 6.34
CA ALA A 53 1.85 3.98 6.72
C ALA A 53 1.40 2.57 6.39
N LEU A 54 0.83 1.89 7.39
CA LEU A 54 0.17 0.61 7.23
C LEU A 54 -1.22 0.71 7.85
N THR A 55 -2.25 0.33 7.10
CA THR A 55 -3.63 0.31 7.58
C THR A 55 -4.23 -1.08 7.43
N ALA A 56 -5.10 -1.45 8.37
CA ALA A 56 -5.87 -2.67 8.33
C ALA A 56 -7.36 -2.31 8.43
N LEU A 57 -8.12 -2.62 7.38
CA LEU A 57 -9.56 -2.45 7.32
C LEU A 57 -10.22 -3.82 7.47
N ILE A 58 -11.14 -3.94 8.43
CA ILE A 58 -11.92 -5.16 8.65
C ILE A 58 -13.38 -4.85 8.33
N PHE A 59 -13.94 -5.58 7.37
CA PHE A 59 -15.36 -5.49 7.01
C PHE A 59 -15.98 -6.89 6.98
N GLY A 60 -16.78 -7.21 7.99
CA GLY A 60 -17.33 -8.55 8.16
C GLY A 60 -16.22 -9.58 8.40
N ARG A 61 -15.99 -10.46 7.42
CA ARG A 61 -14.91 -11.47 7.44
C ARG A 61 -13.70 -11.09 6.59
N LEU A 62 -13.79 -10.00 5.83
CA LEU A 62 -12.71 -9.52 4.98
C LEU A 62 -11.77 -8.65 5.81
N LEU A 63 -10.49 -9.01 5.83
CA LEU A 63 -9.37 -8.16 6.23
C LEU A 63 -8.66 -7.66 4.97
N MET A 64 -8.51 -6.34 4.85
CA MET A 64 -7.70 -5.69 3.83
C MET A 64 -6.58 -4.89 4.50
N VAL A 65 -5.34 -5.13 4.10
CA VAL A 65 -4.17 -4.39 4.55
C VAL A 65 -3.65 -3.53 3.41
N ALA A 66 -3.37 -2.26 3.68
CA ALA A 66 -2.74 -1.34 2.76
C ALA A 66 -1.40 -0.87 3.35
N ASN A 67 -0.30 -0.98 2.60
CA ASN A 67 1.04 -0.64 3.08
C ASN A 67 1.78 0.33 2.14
N ALA A 68 2.37 1.39 2.70
CA ALA A 68 3.33 2.27 2.06
C ALA A 68 4.54 2.45 3.00
N GLY A 69 5.63 1.74 2.71
CA GLY A 69 6.84 1.73 3.54
C GLY A 69 7.26 0.34 3.96
N ASP A 70 8.10 0.24 4.98
CA ASP A 70 8.65 -1.00 5.53
C ASP A 70 7.98 -1.45 6.84
N CYS A 71 6.78 -0.93 7.12
CA CYS A 71 5.88 -1.54 8.09
C CYS A 71 5.43 -2.94 7.64
N ARG A 72 5.22 -3.83 8.61
CA ARG A 72 4.86 -5.23 8.37
C ARG A 72 3.57 -5.62 9.09
N ALA A 73 2.64 -6.24 8.36
CA ALA A 73 1.47 -6.91 8.91
C ALA A 73 1.53 -8.42 8.66
N VAL A 74 1.27 -9.19 9.71
CA VAL A 74 1.16 -10.65 9.68
C VAL A 74 -0.11 -11.06 10.39
N LEU A 75 -0.95 -11.84 9.72
CA LEU A 75 -2.17 -12.41 10.29
C LEU A 75 -1.88 -13.80 10.85
N CYS A 76 -2.32 -14.08 12.07
CA CYS A 76 -2.33 -15.44 12.61
C CYS A 76 -3.72 -16.05 12.44
N ARG A 77 -3.83 -17.19 11.75
CA ARG A 77 -5.10 -17.91 11.59
C ARG A 77 -4.88 -19.42 11.70
N LYS A 78 -5.61 -20.06 12.62
CA LYS A 78 -5.49 -21.50 12.89
C LYS A 78 -4.05 -21.97 13.20
N GLY A 79 -3.27 -21.10 13.83
CA GLY A 79 -1.86 -21.37 14.16
C GLY A 79 -0.87 -21.13 13.02
N GLU A 80 -1.34 -20.69 11.84
CA GLU A 80 -0.49 -20.33 10.71
C GLU A 80 -0.29 -18.81 10.63
N ALA A 81 0.94 -18.40 10.34
CA ALA A 81 1.29 -17.01 10.06
C ALA A 81 1.15 -16.72 8.56
N ILE A 82 0.42 -15.66 8.22
CA ILE A 82 0.08 -15.27 6.86
C ILE A 82 0.55 -13.83 6.65
N ASP A 83 1.46 -13.62 5.71
CA ASP A 83 1.97 -12.29 5.38
C ASP A 83 0.90 -11.43 4.72
N MET A 84 0.52 -10.35 5.40
CA MET A 84 -0.48 -9.38 4.94
C MET A 84 0.14 -8.09 4.40
N SER A 85 1.46 -7.98 4.35
CA SER A 85 2.15 -6.91 3.61
C SER A 85 3.55 -7.33 3.17
N GLU A 86 4.07 -6.62 2.17
CA GLU A 86 5.48 -6.66 1.78
C GLU A 86 6.15 -5.33 2.15
N ASP A 87 7.39 -5.38 2.65
CA ASP A 87 8.16 -4.16 2.90
C ASP A 87 8.51 -3.49 1.57
N HIS A 88 8.42 -2.18 1.51
CA HIS A 88 8.75 -1.39 0.33
C HIS A 88 10.20 -0.93 0.31
N ARG A 89 11.16 -1.85 0.39
CA ARG A 89 12.59 -1.50 0.40
C ARG A 89 13.12 -1.22 -1.02
N PRO A 90 13.89 -0.14 -1.25
CA PRO A 90 14.42 0.21 -2.57
C PRO A 90 15.36 -0.84 -3.18
N ILE A 91 16.01 -1.66 -2.34
CA ILE A 91 16.88 -2.76 -2.78
C ILE A 91 16.11 -3.89 -3.48
N TYR A 92 14.80 -4.00 -3.28
CA TYR A 92 14.03 -5.10 -3.86
C TYR A 92 13.90 -4.92 -5.38
N PRO A 93 14.08 -5.97 -6.20
CA PRO A 93 14.20 -5.83 -7.65
C PRO A 93 13.07 -5.06 -8.32
N SER A 94 11.81 -5.31 -7.93
CA SER A 94 10.63 -4.62 -8.48
C SER A 94 10.60 -3.14 -8.11
N LYS A 95 11.04 -2.79 -6.89
CA LYS A 95 11.06 -1.41 -6.40
C LYS A 95 12.24 -0.64 -7.00
N ARG A 96 13.41 -1.29 -7.11
CA ARG A 96 14.61 -0.77 -7.77
C ARG A 96 14.34 -0.40 -9.23
N MET A 97 13.77 -1.33 -10.00
CA MET A 97 13.41 -1.13 -11.40
C MET A 97 12.52 0.10 -11.56
N ARG A 98 11.42 0.17 -10.81
CA ARG A 98 10.51 1.34 -10.83
C ARG A 98 11.21 2.64 -10.46
N VAL A 99 12.07 2.64 -9.44
CA VAL A 99 12.80 3.84 -9.00
C VAL A 99 13.74 4.34 -10.08
N GLU A 100 14.50 3.43 -10.70
CA GLU A 100 15.45 3.74 -11.78
C GLU A 100 14.73 4.21 -13.06
N GLU A 101 13.60 3.59 -13.42
CA GLU A 101 12.74 4.01 -14.55
C GLU A 101 12.17 5.44 -14.36
N LEU A 102 11.94 5.85 -13.12
CA LEU A 102 11.46 7.20 -12.77
C LEU A 102 12.58 8.19 -12.49
N GLY A 103 13.83 7.86 -12.86
CA GLY A 103 14.98 8.76 -12.77
C GLY A 103 15.61 8.88 -11.37
N GLY A 104 15.22 8.04 -10.42
CA GLY A 104 15.93 7.88 -9.15
C GLY A 104 17.08 6.87 -9.26
N PHE A 105 17.83 6.69 -8.17
CA PHE A 105 18.87 5.67 -8.08
C PHE A 105 18.91 5.05 -6.70
N ILE A 106 19.54 3.87 -6.58
CA ILE A 106 19.76 3.19 -5.30
C ILE A 106 21.24 3.23 -4.95
N ASP A 107 21.57 3.86 -3.83
CA ASP A 107 22.93 3.89 -3.27
C ASP A 107 22.92 3.35 -1.84
N ASN A 108 23.81 2.40 -1.55
CA ASN A 108 23.88 1.68 -0.27
C ASN A 108 22.51 1.22 0.28
N GLY A 109 21.63 0.81 -0.63
CA GLY A 109 20.28 0.36 -0.35
C GLY A 109 19.24 1.44 -0.04
N HIS A 110 19.61 2.71 -0.20
CA HIS A 110 18.74 3.86 0.00
C HIS A 110 18.34 4.49 -1.34
N LEU A 111 17.08 4.91 -1.45
CA LEU A 111 16.57 5.70 -2.55
C LEU A 111 17.26 7.07 -2.56
N ASN A 112 17.87 7.41 -3.69
CA ASN A 112 18.70 8.58 -3.91
C ASN A 112 19.80 8.76 -2.83
N GLY A 113 20.24 7.66 -2.21
CA GLY A 113 21.22 7.68 -1.12
C GLY A 113 20.70 8.18 0.23
N VAL A 114 19.40 8.45 0.37
CA VAL A 114 18.83 9.07 1.57
C VAL A 114 17.78 8.19 2.26
N LEU A 115 16.77 7.72 1.52
CA LEU A 115 15.62 7.05 2.15
C LEU A 115 15.74 5.51 2.11
N PRO A 116 15.55 4.79 3.23
CA PRO A 116 15.58 3.33 3.25
C PRO A 116 14.29 2.68 2.71
N VAL A 117 13.33 3.49 2.27
CA VAL A 117 12.02 3.07 1.75
C VAL A 117 11.78 3.64 0.36
N SER A 118 10.99 2.92 -0.44
CA SER A 118 10.57 3.31 -1.79
C SER A 118 9.13 3.81 -1.85
N ARG A 119 8.42 3.77 -0.72
CA ARG A 119 7.07 4.32 -0.53
C ARG A 119 6.95 4.98 0.84
N ALA A 120 6.35 6.17 0.90
CA ALA A 120 6.11 6.91 2.13
C ALA A 120 5.09 8.05 1.90
N LEU A 121 4.42 8.47 2.97
CA LEU A 121 3.74 9.76 3.07
C LEU A 121 4.77 10.84 3.44
N GLY A 122 4.60 12.07 2.96
CA GLY A 122 5.58 13.14 3.17
C GLY A 122 6.83 12.96 2.29
N ASP A 123 8.00 13.34 2.80
CA ASP A 123 9.29 13.33 2.07
C ASP A 123 9.15 13.97 0.68
N TRP A 124 8.52 15.14 0.64
CA TRP A 124 8.17 15.85 -0.60
C TRP A 124 9.39 16.39 -1.34
N ASP A 125 10.53 16.54 -0.68
CA ASP A 125 11.81 16.82 -1.32
C ASP A 125 12.34 15.65 -2.17
N MET A 126 11.85 14.43 -1.92
CA MET A 126 12.18 13.21 -2.69
C MET A 126 11.12 12.87 -3.74
N LYS A 127 10.08 13.71 -3.89
CA LYS A 127 9.00 13.55 -4.85
C LYS A 127 9.10 14.58 -5.97
N PHE A 128 8.66 14.21 -7.17
CA PHE A 128 8.47 15.16 -8.26
C PHE A 128 7.20 15.97 -8.04
N PRO A 129 6.97 17.05 -8.82
CA PRO A 129 5.81 17.91 -8.66
C PRO A 129 4.49 17.13 -8.63
N LYS A 130 3.54 17.63 -7.83
CA LYS A 130 2.21 17.02 -7.62
C LYS A 130 1.60 16.54 -8.94
N GLY A 131 1.17 15.28 -8.97
CA GLY A 131 0.59 14.64 -10.15
C GLY A 131 1.59 13.98 -11.10
N SER A 132 2.90 14.09 -10.84
CA SER A 132 3.94 13.39 -11.61
C SER A 132 4.33 12.07 -10.95
N SER A 133 4.59 11.05 -11.77
CA SER A 133 5.20 9.81 -11.29
C SER A 133 6.59 10.09 -10.72
N SER A 134 6.85 9.61 -9.50
CA SER A 134 8.05 9.93 -8.73
C SER A 134 8.77 8.67 -8.23
N PRO A 135 10.10 8.67 -8.05
CA PRO A 135 10.83 7.56 -7.44
C PRO A 135 10.24 7.14 -6.08
N LEU A 136 9.94 8.11 -5.22
CA LEU A 136 9.18 7.89 -3.98
C LEU A 136 7.68 8.10 -4.24
N ILE A 137 6.82 7.17 -3.78
CA ILE A 137 5.36 7.28 -3.94
C ILE A 137 4.62 7.05 -2.63
N ALA A 138 3.48 7.74 -2.46
CA ALA A 138 2.57 7.53 -1.32
C ALA A 138 1.53 6.41 -1.56
N GLU A 139 1.41 5.92 -2.79
CA GLU A 139 0.41 4.92 -3.14
C GLU A 139 0.63 3.61 -2.36
N PRO A 140 -0.37 3.08 -1.65
CA PRO A 140 -0.23 1.83 -0.91
C PRO A 140 -0.31 0.60 -1.82
N GLU A 141 0.29 -0.50 -1.39
CA GLU A 141 0.05 -1.85 -1.91
C GLU A 141 -0.96 -2.57 -1.02
N PHE A 142 -1.86 -3.35 -1.63
CA PHE A 142 -2.96 -4.00 -0.92
C PHE A 142 -2.78 -5.52 -0.85
N ARG A 143 -3.16 -6.12 0.29
CA ARG A 143 -3.37 -7.56 0.45
C ARG A 143 -4.67 -7.82 1.18
N GLN A 144 -5.37 -8.89 0.81
CA GLN A 144 -6.70 -9.23 1.33
C GLN A 144 -6.75 -10.67 1.85
N HIS A 145 -7.57 -10.91 2.87
CA HIS A 145 -7.80 -12.23 3.45
C HIS A 145 -9.24 -12.35 3.99
N ASN A 146 -9.90 -13.50 3.74
CA ASN A 146 -11.28 -13.82 4.15
C ASN A 146 -11.32 -14.96 5.16
#